data_AF-A0A9E1N0V9-F1
#
_entry.id   AF-A0A9E1N0V9-F1
#
_cell.length_a   1.000
_cell.length_b   1.000
_cell.length_c   1.000
_cell.angle_alpha   90.00
_cell.angle_beta   90.00
_cell.angle_gamma   90.00
#
_symmetry.space_group_name_H-M   'P 1'
#
loop_
_entity.id
_entity.type
_entity.pdbx_description
1 polymer ?
#
loop_
_entity_poly.entity_id
_entity_poly.type
_entity_poly.pdbx_seq_one_letter_code
_entity_poly.pdbx_strand_id
1 'polypeptide(L)'
;LFQSDLIYTNNTYCQAMRGYGNPEVTWAIESNLDQLAEISGIDRLDLRRINCNQSGDLTPMGLEISSCGLSECLEKTAEKLDFDTPRGKRRGVGLASLIHVGGSGRIYQSDASGIILRFDDFGNLYTHSGGVEMGQGLHAALAQSVADAVGVRPERVFIVPTDTATCPWDVGTHASRGAFVACNAAIEAAGKLRTEIFAHAARFFPKLVAKSLRKHKVTSDFDFSGSPEDFELRDGLLFHKNGPQESWAKVDLAQLIRTVHFRQQGEIFIASAFYDPPTVLPDWSKGYGHLSATYAFGTQGVEVEVDVDTGDVKILRMVACHDVGRVLNPKTLAGQCYGALAQGLGYSLYEEVLTEEGRVLNPSFTDYKIPTAVEMGFPIDLVFVETDDEFGPFGSKGVGEPGLVPTAPAIANAIYDAIGVRIYDLPITPQKIVAAIKEQG
;
A
#
# COMPACT_ATOMS: atom_id res chain seq x y z
N LEU A 1 -22.48 -17.67 -9.89
CA LEU A 1 -21.41 -18.65 -10.21
C LEU A 1 -20.55 -18.00 -11.29
N PHE A 2 -19.25 -17.85 -11.03
CA PHE A 2 -18.27 -17.35 -12.00
C PHE A 2 -17.67 -18.54 -12.76
N GLN A 3 -17.47 -18.41 -14.07
CA GLN A 3 -16.81 -19.40 -14.90
C GLN A 3 -15.61 -18.72 -15.55
N SER A 4 -14.44 -19.35 -15.46
CA SER A 4 -13.20 -18.89 -16.09
C SER A 4 -12.50 -20.06 -16.76
N ASP A 5 -12.10 -19.87 -18.02
CA ASP A 5 -11.30 -20.84 -18.76
C ASP A 5 -9.86 -20.36 -18.87
N LEU A 6 -8.90 -21.19 -18.45
CA LEU A 6 -7.48 -20.93 -18.67
C LEU A 6 -7.06 -21.65 -19.95
N ILE A 7 -6.79 -20.87 -21.00
CA ILE A 7 -6.51 -21.40 -22.35
C ILE A 7 -5.03 -21.23 -22.66
N TYR A 8 -4.35 -22.34 -22.96
CA TYR A 8 -3.01 -22.27 -23.53
C TYR A 8 -3.07 -21.75 -24.97
N THR A 9 -2.22 -20.79 -25.28
CA THR A 9 -2.03 -20.27 -26.63
C THR A 9 -0.55 -20.40 -27.03
N ASN A 10 -0.25 -20.32 -28.32
CA ASN A 10 1.12 -20.28 -28.82
C ASN A 10 1.73 -18.87 -28.78
N ASN A 11 1.18 -17.97 -27.95
CA ASN A 11 1.72 -16.64 -27.68
C ASN A 11 2.65 -16.65 -26.45
N THR A 12 3.27 -15.51 -26.15
CA THR A 12 4.05 -15.33 -24.91
C THR A 12 3.19 -15.63 -23.68
N TYR A 13 3.75 -16.36 -22.71
CA TYR A 13 3.06 -16.70 -21.47
C TYR A 13 2.75 -15.44 -20.66
N CYS A 14 1.49 -15.25 -20.26
CA CYS A 14 1.11 -14.20 -19.32
C CYS A 14 1.78 -14.42 -17.96
N GLN A 15 2.06 -13.32 -17.26
CA GLN A 15 2.72 -13.30 -15.95
C GLN A 15 2.06 -12.25 -15.06
N ALA A 16 2.55 -12.10 -13.83
CA ALA A 16 2.10 -11.07 -12.91
C ALA A 16 2.25 -9.66 -13.52
N MET A 17 1.13 -8.95 -13.63
CA MET A 17 1.07 -7.50 -13.77
C MET A 17 0.44 -6.93 -12.50
N ARG A 18 0.79 -5.68 -12.15
CA ARG A 18 0.21 -4.95 -11.01
C ARG A 18 -1.33 -5.10 -11.02
N GLY A 19 -1.91 -5.53 -9.90
CA GLY A 19 -3.36 -5.79 -9.79
C GLY A 19 -3.77 -7.24 -10.04
N TYR A 20 -2.92 -8.04 -10.69
CA TYR A 20 -3.01 -9.50 -10.79
C TYR A 20 -4.41 -10.05 -11.16
N GLY A 21 -4.98 -9.58 -12.27
CA GLY A 21 -6.31 -9.99 -12.76
C GLY A 21 -7.47 -9.14 -12.26
N ASN A 22 -7.24 -8.32 -11.22
CA ASN A 22 -8.25 -7.42 -10.67
C ASN A 22 -8.62 -6.26 -11.62
N PRO A 23 -7.68 -5.60 -12.35
CA PRO A 23 -8.04 -4.57 -13.34
C PRO A 23 -9.04 -5.06 -14.41
N GLU A 24 -8.87 -6.28 -14.92
CA GLU A 24 -9.69 -6.89 -15.96
C GLU A 24 -11.12 -7.17 -15.47
N VAL A 25 -11.25 -7.74 -14.27
CA VAL A 25 -12.55 -8.02 -13.65
C VAL A 25 -13.23 -6.73 -13.20
N THR A 26 -12.49 -5.78 -12.61
CA THR A 26 -13.03 -4.49 -12.20
C THR A 26 -13.53 -3.69 -13.40
N TRP A 27 -12.81 -3.72 -14.53
CA TRP A 27 -13.28 -3.14 -15.79
C TRP A 27 -14.67 -3.63 -16.16
N ALA A 28 -14.87 -4.95 -16.16
CA ALA A 28 -16.16 -5.54 -16.47
C ALA A 28 -17.23 -5.15 -15.45
N ILE A 29 -16.96 -5.27 -14.15
CA ILE A 29 -17.93 -4.96 -13.09
C ILE A 29 -18.38 -3.50 -13.14
N GLU A 30 -17.43 -2.55 -13.13
CA GLU A 30 -17.73 -1.12 -13.03
C GLU A 30 -18.31 -0.55 -14.33
N SER A 31 -17.97 -1.11 -15.49
CA SER A 31 -18.64 -0.78 -16.75
C SER A 31 -20.08 -1.30 -16.81
N ASN A 32 -20.34 -2.48 -16.21
CA ASN A 32 -21.69 -3.03 -16.13
C ASN A 32 -22.54 -2.30 -15.08
N LEU A 33 -21.96 -1.84 -13.98
CA LEU A 33 -22.67 -1.04 -12.98
C LEU A 33 -23.25 0.24 -13.58
N ASP A 34 -22.51 0.95 -14.43
CA ASP A 34 -23.04 2.13 -15.14
C ASP A 34 -24.19 1.79 -16.09
N GLN A 35 -24.08 0.67 -16.83
CA GLN A 35 -25.17 0.21 -17.70
C GLN A 35 -26.41 -0.21 -16.90
N LEU A 36 -26.22 -0.89 -15.75
CA LEU A 36 -27.30 -1.29 -14.87
C LEU A 36 -28.00 -0.06 -14.27
N ALA A 37 -27.25 0.98 -13.90
CA ALA A 37 -27.80 2.25 -13.44
C ALA A 37 -28.73 2.86 -14.50
N GLU A 38 -28.26 2.95 -15.75
CA GLU A 38 -29.06 3.44 -16.87
C GLU A 38 -30.31 2.60 -17.14
N ILE A 39 -30.17 1.27 -17.23
CA ILE A 39 -31.29 0.34 -17.48
C ILE A 39 -32.34 0.39 -16.36
N SER A 40 -31.89 0.51 -15.11
CA SER A 40 -32.77 0.54 -13.94
C SER A 40 -33.35 1.92 -13.63
N GLY A 41 -32.83 2.99 -14.26
CA GLY A 41 -33.19 4.36 -13.96
C GLY A 41 -32.72 4.84 -12.57
N ILE A 42 -31.75 4.15 -11.97
CA ILE A 42 -31.11 4.54 -10.71
C ILE A 42 -29.89 5.40 -11.07
N ASP A 43 -29.64 6.47 -10.30
CA ASP A 43 -28.44 7.27 -10.49
C ASP A 43 -27.15 6.43 -10.33
N ARG A 44 -26.12 6.73 -11.12
CA ARG A 44 -24.86 5.95 -11.18
C ARG A 44 -24.10 5.95 -9.85
N LEU A 45 -24.17 7.05 -9.10
CA LEU A 45 -23.55 7.18 -7.80
C LEU A 45 -24.41 6.47 -6.75
N ASP A 46 -25.74 6.65 -6.80
CA ASP A 46 -26.68 5.99 -5.90
C ASP A 46 -26.62 4.46 -6.00
N LEU A 47 -26.51 3.91 -7.21
CA LEU A 47 -26.38 2.46 -7.38
C LEU A 47 -25.13 1.92 -6.65
N ARG A 48 -24.02 2.66 -6.67
CA ARG A 48 -22.81 2.29 -5.94
C ARG A 48 -22.95 2.48 -4.44
N ARG A 49 -23.62 3.53 -3.98
CA ARG A 49 -23.94 3.75 -2.55
C ARG A 49 -24.71 2.58 -1.97
N ILE A 50 -25.72 2.08 -2.69
CA ILE A 50 -26.56 0.97 -2.24
C ILE A 50 -25.77 -0.35 -2.13
N ASN A 51 -24.75 -0.54 -2.99
CA ASN A 51 -24.03 -1.81 -3.11
C ASN A 51 -22.60 -1.79 -2.53
N CYS A 52 -22.17 -0.70 -1.91
CA CYS A 52 -20.81 -0.58 -1.39
C CYS A 52 -20.57 -1.48 -0.17
N ASN A 53 -19.39 -2.09 -0.11
CA ASN A 53 -18.96 -2.87 1.05
C ASN A 53 -18.88 -2.03 2.33
N GLN A 54 -19.11 -2.68 3.45
CA GLN A 54 -19.06 -2.11 4.80
C GLN A 54 -18.07 -2.89 5.68
N SER A 55 -17.59 -2.25 6.75
CA SER A 55 -16.82 -2.95 7.79
C SER A 55 -17.68 -4.03 8.44
N GLY A 56 -17.12 -5.22 8.64
CA GLY A 56 -17.80 -6.40 9.18
C GLY A 56 -18.47 -7.28 8.11
N ASP A 57 -18.44 -6.89 6.84
CA ASP A 57 -19.00 -7.71 5.76
C ASP A 57 -18.25 -9.04 5.60
N LEU A 58 -19.02 -10.10 5.38
CA LEU A 58 -18.54 -11.38 4.86
C LEU A 58 -19.00 -11.50 3.40
N THR A 59 -18.04 -11.45 2.47
CA THR A 59 -18.36 -11.56 1.04
C THR A 59 -18.77 -12.99 0.67
N PRO A 60 -19.48 -13.20 -0.46
CA PRO A 60 -19.81 -14.54 -0.94
C PRO A 60 -18.61 -15.46 -1.18
N MET A 61 -17.39 -14.91 -1.34
CA MET A 61 -16.13 -15.66 -1.49
C MET A 61 -15.43 -15.94 -0.15
N GLY A 62 -16.03 -15.56 0.99
CA GLY A 62 -15.44 -15.78 2.31
C GLY A 62 -14.37 -14.76 2.70
N LEU A 63 -14.31 -13.61 2.02
CA LEU A 63 -13.49 -12.47 2.46
C LEU A 63 -14.17 -11.81 3.65
N GLU A 64 -13.42 -11.63 4.73
CA GLU A 64 -13.86 -10.96 5.96
C GLU A 64 -13.28 -9.55 5.96
N ILE A 65 -14.15 -8.54 5.93
CA ILE A 65 -13.74 -7.13 5.80
C ILE A 65 -13.65 -6.53 7.21
N SER A 66 -12.44 -6.41 7.75
CA SER A 66 -12.18 -5.81 9.07
C SER A 66 -12.51 -4.32 9.12
N SER A 67 -12.02 -3.56 8.13
CA SER A 67 -12.25 -2.13 7.98
C SER A 67 -12.48 -1.75 6.51
N CYS A 68 -13.42 -0.83 6.27
CA CYS A 68 -13.79 -0.40 4.92
C CYS A 68 -14.06 1.11 4.85
N GLY A 69 -13.24 1.83 4.08
CA GLY A 69 -13.42 3.25 3.77
C GLY A 69 -14.10 3.51 2.41
N LEU A 70 -14.70 2.50 1.77
CA LEU A 70 -15.21 2.61 0.39
C LEU A 70 -16.30 3.69 0.25
N SER A 71 -17.25 3.76 1.19
CA SER A 71 -18.32 4.78 1.17
C SER A 71 -17.72 6.18 1.20
N GLU A 72 -16.74 6.43 2.07
CA GLU A 72 -16.07 7.72 2.17
C GLU A 72 -15.24 8.02 0.91
N CYS A 73 -14.58 7.01 0.34
CA CYS A 73 -13.85 7.17 -0.92
C CYS A 73 -14.76 7.58 -2.07
N LEU A 74 -15.95 6.96 -2.15
CA LEU A 74 -16.94 7.25 -3.17
C LEU A 74 -17.43 8.71 -3.07
N GLU A 75 -17.85 9.14 -1.88
CA GLU A 75 -18.34 10.50 -1.66
C GLU A 75 -17.27 11.56 -1.92
N LYS A 76 -16.07 11.39 -1.36
CA LYS A 76 -14.96 12.35 -1.56
C LYS A 76 -14.54 12.44 -3.02
N THR A 77 -14.62 11.33 -3.76
CA THR A 77 -14.32 11.32 -5.20
C THR A 77 -15.39 12.08 -5.98
N ALA A 78 -16.67 11.81 -5.70
CA ALA A 78 -17.79 12.48 -6.36
C ALA A 78 -17.80 13.99 -6.09
N GLU A 79 -17.54 14.40 -4.84
CA GLU A 79 -17.42 15.81 -4.44
C GLU A 79 -16.28 16.50 -5.21
N LYS A 80 -15.06 15.94 -5.18
CA LYS A 80 -13.90 16.54 -5.87
C LYS A 80 -14.02 16.57 -7.39
N LEU A 81 -14.80 15.65 -7.96
CA LEU A 81 -15.05 15.61 -9.40
C LEU A 81 -16.23 16.50 -9.80
N ASP A 82 -16.95 17.13 -8.88
CA ASP A 82 -18.21 17.83 -9.16
C ASP A 82 -19.15 16.93 -9.99
N PHE A 83 -19.32 15.67 -9.56
CA PHE A 83 -19.87 14.59 -10.39
C PHE A 83 -21.25 14.92 -10.98
N ASP A 84 -22.13 15.55 -10.18
CA ASP A 84 -23.49 15.89 -10.60
C ASP A 84 -23.57 17.10 -11.55
N THR A 85 -22.45 17.80 -11.77
CA THR A 85 -22.44 18.99 -12.64
C THR A 85 -22.49 18.55 -14.11
N PRO A 86 -23.48 18.97 -14.91
CA PRO A 86 -23.52 18.62 -16.33
C PRO A 86 -22.28 19.11 -17.06
N ARG A 87 -21.69 18.24 -17.87
CA ARG A 87 -20.56 18.60 -18.73
C ARG A 87 -21.02 19.17 -20.07
N GLY A 88 -20.15 19.98 -20.67
CA GLY A 88 -20.38 20.53 -22.01
C GLY A 88 -20.32 19.43 -23.08
N LYS A 89 -20.62 19.79 -24.33
CA LYS A 89 -20.54 18.83 -25.46
C LYS A 89 -19.18 18.14 -25.50
N ARG A 90 -19.18 16.82 -25.69
CA ARG A 90 -17.99 15.98 -25.84
C ARG A 90 -17.08 15.92 -24.61
N ARG A 91 -17.60 16.32 -23.45
CA ARG A 91 -16.95 16.14 -22.16
C ARG A 91 -17.80 15.23 -21.30
N GLY A 92 -17.14 14.41 -20.51
CA GLY A 92 -17.84 13.47 -19.64
C GLY A 92 -17.07 13.21 -18.36
N VAL A 93 -17.80 12.72 -17.37
CA VAL A 93 -17.26 12.25 -16.09
C VAL A 93 -17.59 10.79 -15.86
N GLY A 94 -16.64 10.11 -15.25
CA GLY A 94 -16.77 8.71 -14.90
C GLY A 94 -16.10 8.43 -13.57
N LEU A 95 -16.62 7.43 -12.88
CA LEU A 95 -16.05 6.91 -11.65
C LEU A 95 -16.00 5.39 -11.69
N ALA A 96 -15.11 4.83 -10.90
CA ALA A 96 -15.04 3.40 -10.65
C ALA A 96 -14.45 3.11 -9.28
N SER A 97 -14.96 2.06 -8.64
CA SER A 97 -14.52 1.60 -7.32
C SER A 97 -13.73 0.30 -7.38
N LEU A 98 -12.97 0.00 -6.33
CA LEU A 98 -12.20 -1.23 -6.19
C LEU A 98 -12.35 -1.85 -4.80
N ILE A 99 -12.17 -3.16 -4.76
CA ILE A 99 -11.69 -3.92 -3.60
C ILE A 99 -10.43 -4.67 -4.03
N HIS A 100 -9.37 -4.66 -3.23
CA HIS A 100 -8.14 -5.39 -3.50
C HIS A 100 -7.54 -5.90 -2.18
N VAL A 101 -6.82 -7.01 -2.24
CA VAL A 101 -5.99 -7.44 -1.11
C VAL A 101 -5.01 -6.34 -0.69
N GLY A 102 -4.92 -6.09 0.62
CA GLY A 102 -4.05 -5.08 1.23
C GLY A 102 -3.26 -5.60 2.44
N GLY A 103 -3.48 -6.83 2.87
CA GLY A 103 -2.79 -7.42 4.04
C GLY A 103 -1.98 -8.68 3.75
N SER A 104 -2.03 -9.18 2.52
CA SER A 104 -1.47 -10.46 2.02
C SER A 104 -2.30 -10.92 0.82
N GLY A 105 -1.76 -11.77 -0.05
CA GLY A 105 -2.56 -12.59 -0.97
C GLY A 105 -2.13 -14.04 -0.84
N ARG A 106 -2.65 -14.75 0.18
CA ARG A 106 -2.12 -16.07 0.54
C ARG A 106 -2.32 -17.09 -0.58
N ILE A 107 -1.22 -17.43 -1.24
CA ILE A 107 -1.13 -18.49 -2.28
C ILE A 107 -0.28 -19.69 -1.84
N TYR A 108 0.51 -19.54 -0.78
CA TYR A 108 1.35 -20.59 -0.18
C TYR A 108 0.84 -20.95 1.22
N GLN A 109 1.39 -22.04 1.78
CA GLN A 109 1.06 -22.44 3.15
C GLN A 109 1.44 -21.38 4.20
N SER A 110 2.48 -20.60 3.95
CA SER A 110 2.88 -19.45 4.76
C SER A 110 3.02 -18.23 3.86
N ASP A 111 2.47 -17.09 4.29
CA ASP A 111 2.65 -15.80 3.63
C ASP A 111 3.52 -14.87 4.49
N ALA A 112 4.46 -15.47 5.22
CA ALA A 112 5.20 -14.78 6.26
C ALA A 112 6.43 -14.03 5.76
N SER A 113 6.88 -13.08 6.59
CA SER A 113 8.16 -12.39 6.44
C SER A 113 8.95 -12.50 7.73
N GLY A 114 10.23 -12.88 7.61
CA GLY A 114 11.18 -12.77 8.70
C GLY A 114 11.83 -11.38 8.77
N ILE A 115 12.14 -10.94 10.00
CA ILE A 115 12.96 -9.75 10.27
C ILE A 115 13.98 -10.08 11.36
N ILE A 116 15.20 -9.54 11.21
CA ILE A 116 16.21 -9.50 12.28
C ILE A 116 16.60 -8.04 12.52
N LEU A 117 16.55 -7.62 13.77
CA LEU A 117 17.00 -6.31 14.25
C LEU A 117 18.21 -6.50 15.15
N ARG A 118 19.28 -5.74 14.94
CA ARG A 118 20.47 -5.78 15.82
C ARG A 118 21.11 -4.41 16.00
N PHE A 119 21.63 -4.12 17.18
CA PHE A 119 22.41 -2.92 17.42
C PHE A 119 23.91 -3.15 17.23
N ASP A 120 24.63 -2.09 16.82
CA ASP A 120 26.08 -1.98 17.00
C ASP A 120 26.43 -1.21 18.29
N ASP A 121 27.73 -1.15 18.61
CA ASP A 121 28.27 -0.46 19.80
C ASP A 121 28.08 1.08 19.80
N PHE A 122 27.56 1.64 18.71
CA PHE A 122 27.29 3.07 18.54
C PHE A 122 25.79 3.39 18.58
N GLY A 123 24.95 2.38 18.83
CA GLY A 123 23.50 2.54 18.87
C GLY A 123 22.86 2.67 17.49
N ASN A 124 23.56 2.27 16.41
CA ASN A 124 22.93 2.11 15.11
C ASN A 124 22.22 0.75 15.04
N LEU A 125 21.03 0.75 14.48
CA LEU A 125 20.14 -0.39 14.38
C LEU A 125 20.14 -0.92 12.94
N TYR A 126 20.59 -2.15 12.74
CA TYR A 126 20.59 -2.82 11.44
C TYR A 126 19.36 -3.70 11.32
N THR A 127 18.61 -3.52 10.24
CA THR A 127 17.39 -4.25 9.90
C THR A 127 17.65 -5.16 8.72
N HIS A 128 17.55 -6.48 8.94
CA HIS A 128 17.66 -7.50 7.91
C HIS A 128 16.25 -7.96 7.52
N SER A 129 15.91 -7.83 6.24
CA SER A 129 14.62 -8.25 5.67
C SER A 129 14.85 -9.00 4.36
N GLY A 130 14.09 -10.05 4.13
CA GLY A 130 14.07 -10.77 2.84
C GLY A 130 13.24 -10.07 1.76
N GLY A 131 12.47 -9.03 2.10
CA GLY A 131 11.69 -8.26 1.15
C GLY A 131 12.57 -7.53 0.13
N VAL A 132 12.05 -7.32 -1.08
CA VAL A 132 12.77 -6.72 -2.21
C VAL A 132 12.25 -5.31 -2.45
N GLU A 133 13.14 -4.32 -2.37
CA GLU A 133 12.87 -2.95 -2.84
C GLU A 133 13.03 -2.88 -4.36
N MET A 134 11.97 -2.43 -5.03
CA MET A 134 11.89 -2.24 -6.48
C MET A 134 11.36 -0.84 -6.85
N GLY A 135 11.41 0.11 -5.90
CA GLY A 135 10.97 1.50 -6.08
C GLY A 135 9.68 1.84 -5.33
N GLN A 136 9.06 0.87 -4.66
CA GLN A 136 7.81 1.06 -3.91
C GLN A 136 8.00 1.76 -2.56
N GLY A 137 9.23 1.87 -2.07
CA GLY A 137 9.53 2.52 -0.80
C GLY A 137 9.39 1.61 0.43
N LEU A 138 9.58 0.30 0.23
CA LEU A 138 9.61 -0.69 1.31
C LEU A 138 10.70 -0.36 2.34
N HIS A 139 11.90 0.01 1.88
CA HIS A 139 13.00 0.36 2.79
C HIS A 139 12.70 1.59 3.64
N ALA A 140 11.99 2.58 3.08
CA ALA A 140 11.57 3.77 3.81
C ALA A 140 10.51 3.43 4.87
N ALA A 141 9.51 2.62 4.50
CA ALA A 141 8.48 2.16 5.44
C ALA A 141 9.07 1.34 6.58
N LEU A 142 10.01 0.42 6.28
CA LEU A 142 10.72 -0.35 7.29
C LEU A 142 11.56 0.53 8.22
N ALA A 143 12.31 1.48 7.66
CA ALA A 143 13.16 2.36 8.46
C ALA A 143 12.34 3.18 9.47
N GLN A 144 11.21 3.75 9.03
CA GLN A 144 10.29 4.49 9.89
C GLN A 144 9.61 3.58 10.92
N SER A 145 9.09 2.43 10.48
CA SER A 145 8.38 1.50 11.37
C SER A 145 9.28 0.94 12.46
N VAL A 146 10.52 0.57 12.11
CA VAL A 146 11.53 0.10 13.07
C VAL A 146 11.93 1.23 14.03
N ALA A 147 12.14 2.45 13.52
CA ALA A 147 12.52 3.60 14.33
C ALA A 147 11.46 3.88 15.40
N ASP A 148 10.19 3.98 14.99
CA ASP A 148 9.06 4.24 15.88
C ASP A 148 8.84 3.08 16.85
N ALA A 149 8.85 1.83 16.36
CA ALA A 149 8.61 0.66 17.20
C ALA A 149 9.71 0.45 18.26
N VAL A 150 10.97 0.76 17.96
CA VAL A 150 12.08 0.65 18.92
C VAL A 150 12.21 1.90 19.78
N GLY A 151 11.86 3.08 19.27
CA GLY A 151 12.03 4.37 19.96
C GLY A 151 13.38 5.04 19.65
N VAL A 152 13.92 4.84 18.45
CA VAL A 152 15.15 5.50 17.95
C VAL A 152 14.80 6.45 16.81
N ARG A 153 15.74 7.34 16.46
CA ARG A 153 15.53 8.22 15.29
C ARG A 153 15.75 7.45 13.98
N PRO A 154 15.02 7.77 12.89
CA PRO A 154 15.17 7.08 11.61
C PRO A 154 16.60 7.05 11.06
N GLU A 155 17.41 8.09 11.31
CA GLU A 155 18.81 8.14 10.86
C GLU A 155 19.72 7.11 11.55
N ARG A 156 19.23 6.45 12.60
CA ARG A 156 19.92 5.34 13.27
C ARG A 156 19.55 3.98 12.70
N VAL A 157 18.55 3.89 11.81
CA VAL A 157 18.09 2.62 11.23
C VAL A 157 18.73 2.43 9.86
N PHE A 158 19.42 1.30 9.69
CA PHE A 158 20.10 0.91 8.46
C PHE A 158 19.47 -0.36 7.91
N ILE A 159 18.89 -0.28 6.72
CA ILE A 159 18.38 -1.46 6.02
C ILE A 159 19.55 -2.18 5.36
N VAL A 160 19.73 -3.46 5.67
CA VAL A 160 20.76 -4.30 5.05
C VAL A 160 20.26 -4.73 3.67
N PRO A 161 21.11 -4.66 2.62
CA PRO A 161 20.73 -5.13 1.28
C PRO A 161 20.23 -6.57 1.31
N THR A 162 19.16 -6.84 0.58
CA THR A 162 18.52 -8.17 0.51
C THR A 162 19.50 -9.20 -0.06
N ASP A 163 19.83 -10.21 0.74
CA ASP A 163 20.71 -11.33 0.37
C ASP A 163 20.23 -12.60 1.09
N THR A 164 19.98 -13.68 0.35
CA THR A 164 19.50 -14.96 0.91
C THR A 164 20.49 -15.61 1.88
N ALA A 165 21.77 -15.22 1.87
CA ALA A 165 22.77 -15.68 2.82
C ALA A 165 22.70 -14.95 4.18
N THR A 166 22.14 -13.74 4.25
CA THR A 166 22.20 -12.89 5.46
C THR A 166 20.85 -12.39 5.94
N CYS A 167 19.84 -12.36 5.07
CA CYS A 167 18.48 -11.98 5.40
C CYS A 167 17.62 -13.22 5.68
N PRO A 168 16.63 -13.10 6.59
CA PRO A 168 15.68 -14.16 6.83
C PRO A 168 14.77 -14.38 5.61
N TRP A 169 14.10 -15.54 5.58
CA TRP A 169 13.17 -15.89 4.51
C TRP A 169 11.99 -14.92 4.44
N ASP A 170 11.61 -14.58 3.21
CA ASP A 170 10.42 -13.82 2.84
C ASP A 170 9.77 -14.55 1.66
N VAL A 171 8.45 -14.68 1.67
CA VAL A 171 7.72 -15.36 0.59
C VAL A 171 7.85 -14.63 -0.76
N GLY A 172 8.09 -13.32 -0.74
CA GLY A 172 8.26 -12.49 -1.93
C GLY A 172 7.53 -11.16 -1.82
N THR A 173 7.99 -10.18 -2.61
CA THR A 173 7.32 -8.87 -2.74
C THR A 173 6.29 -8.91 -3.87
N HIS A 174 5.05 -9.25 -3.53
CA HIS A 174 3.88 -9.30 -4.42
C HIS A 174 2.58 -8.99 -3.63
N ALA A 175 1.41 -9.01 -4.27
CA ALA A 175 0.10 -8.92 -3.59
C ALA A 175 -0.04 -7.76 -2.58
N SER A 176 0.65 -6.64 -2.84
CA SER A 176 0.72 -5.47 -1.97
C SER A 176 1.13 -5.75 -0.51
N ARG A 177 1.75 -6.90 -0.25
CA ARG A 177 2.02 -7.41 1.11
C ARG A 177 3.30 -6.85 1.74
N GLY A 178 4.26 -6.43 0.92
CA GLY A 178 5.66 -6.25 1.35
C GLY A 178 5.82 -5.39 2.60
N ALA A 179 5.29 -4.16 2.59
CA ALA A 179 5.36 -3.28 3.76
C ALA A 179 4.48 -3.78 4.91
N PHE A 180 3.28 -4.31 4.63
CA PHE A 180 2.34 -4.80 5.63
C PHE A 180 2.97 -5.90 6.49
N VAL A 181 3.45 -6.97 5.87
CA VAL A 181 3.98 -8.14 6.59
C VAL A 181 5.34 -7.83 7.21
N ALA A 182 6.24 -7.16 6.48
CA ALA A 182 7.58 -6.87 6.98
C ALA A 182 7.58 -5.84 8.12
N CYS A 183 6.70 -4.84 8.10
CA CYS A 183 6.61 -3.87 9.20
C CYS A 183 5.95 -4.47 10.44
N ASN A 184 4.96 -5.36 10.31
CA ASN A 184 4.42 -6.11 11.45
C ASN A 184 5.49 -7.02 12.08
N ALA A 185 6.25 -7.77 11.27
CA ALA A 185 7.41 -8.52 11.76
C ALA A 185 8.43 -7.61 12.47
N ALA A 186 8.69 -6.43 11.93
CA ALA A 186 9.59 -5.46 12.55
C ALA A 186 9.07 -4.94 13.90
N ILE A 187 7.76 -4.66 14.02
CA ILE A 187 7.13 -4.24 15.27
C ILE A 187 7.25 -5.35 16.33
N GLU A 188 7.01 -6.61 15.96
CA GLU A 188 7.20 -7.75 16.87
C GLU A 188 8.65 -7.90 17.34
N ALA A 189 9.62 -7.83 16.41
CA ALA A 189 11.03 -7.90 16.74
C ALA A 189 11.46 -6.72 17.62
N ALA A 190 10.95 -5.52 17.35
CA ALA A 190 11.19 -4.33 18.15
C ALA A 190 10.65 -4.45 19.58
N GLY A 191 9.47 -5.07 19.76
CA GLY A 191 8.91 -5.35 21.08
C GLY A 191 9.81 -6.25 21.94
N LYS A 192 10.39 -7.29 21.34
CA LYS A 192 11.39 -8.16 22.00
C LYS A 192 12.64 -7.36 22.37
N LEU A 193 13.15 -6.55 21.44
CA LEU A 193 14.33 -5.72 21.65
C LEU A 193 14.12 -4.68 22.77
N ARG A 194 12.94 -4.04 22.82
CA ARG A 194 12.59 -3.10 23.90
C ARG A 194 12.52 -3.78 25.26
N THR A 195 11.99 -5.00 25.31
CA THR A 195 11.97 -5.80 26.55
C THR A 195 13.39 -6.01 27.09
N GLU A 196 14.34 -6.38 26.24
CA GLU A 196 15.75 -6.54 26.62
C GLU A 196 16.40 -5.20 27.04
N ILE A 197 16.17 -4.14 26.27
CA ILE A 197 16.68 -2.79 26.60
C ILE A 197 16.22 -2.36 27.99
N PHE A 198 14.94 -2.53 28.31
CA PHE A 198 14.41 -2.12 29.61
C PHE A 198 14.83 -3.02 30.77
N ALA A 199 15.04 -4.32 30.53
CA ALA A 199 15.67 -5.21 31.50
C ALA A 199 17.10 -4.75 31.85
N HIS A 200 17.88 -4.32 30.86
CA HIS A 200 19.21 -3.75 31.11
C HIS A 200 19.15 -2.33 31.69
N ALA A 201 18.15 -1.53 31.34
CA ALA A 201 17.90 -0.21 31.93
C ALA A 201 17.73 -0.31 33.45
N ALA A 202 16.85 -1.19 33.93
CA ALA A 202 16.64 -1.43 35.35
C ALA A 202 17.94 -1.72 36.12
N ARG A 203 18.90 -2.41 35.47
CA ARG A 203 20.19 -2.79 36.08
C ARG A 203 21.23 -1.67 36.05
N PHE A 204 21.27 -0.86 34.99
CA PHE A 204 22.40 0.03 34.71
C PHE A 204 22.05 1.52 34.68
N PHE A 205 20.79 1.88 34.47
CA PHE A 205 20.33 3.25 34.37
C PHE A 205 20.69 4.12 35.59
N PRO A 206 20.49 3.67 36.86
CA PRO A 206 20.87 4.48 38.03
C PRO A 206 22.36 4.86 38.03
N LYS A 207 23.23 3.93 37.64
CA LYS A 207 24.68 4.16 37.58
C LYS A 207 25.07 5.11 36.45
N LEU A 208 24.35 5.07 35.32
CA LEU A 208 24.58 5.96 34.19
C LEU A 208 24.14 7.38 34.50
N VAL A 209 22.96 7.55 35.11
CA VAL A 209 22.47 8.87 35.56
C VAL A 209 23.35 9.44 36.67
N ALA A 210 23.85 8.64 37.61
CA ALA A 210 24.78 9.10 38.64
C ALA A 210 26.07 9.71 38.05
N LYS A 211 26.59 9.15 36.95
CA LYS A 211 27.72 9.75 36.21
C LYS A 211 27.32 11.08 35.57
N SER A 212 26.11 11.16 35.00
CA SER A 212 25.57 12.37 34.40
C SER A 212 25.37 13.50 35.42
N LEU A 213 24.77 13.21 36.59
CA LEU A 213 24.59 14.16 37.69
C LEU A 213 25.92 14.79 38.12
N ARG A 214 26.96 13.97 38.32
CA ARG A 214 28.31 14.44 38.66
C ARG A 214 28.89 15.34 37.57
N LYS A 215 28.72 14.97 36.29
CA LYS A 215 29.21 15.75 35.15
C LYS A 215 28.54 17.13 35.07
N HIS A 216 27.23 17.19 35.32
CA HIS A 216 26.45 18.42 35.24
C HIS A 216 26.43 19.24 36.55
N LYS A 217 27.01 18.71 37.64
CA LYS A 217 26.99 19.31 38.99
C LYS A 217 25.55 19.55 39.49
N VAL A 218 24.66 18.60 39.20
CA VAL A 218 23.25 18.61 39.62
C VAL A 218 23.05 17.57 40.72
N THR A 219 22.16 17.87 41.68
CA THR A 219 21.65 16.93 42.67
C THR A 219 20.18 16.64 42.40
N SER A 220 19.74 15.42 42.65
CA SER A 220 18.35 15.00 42.49
C SER A 220 18.00 14.05 43.64
N ASP A 221 16.84 14.27 44.26
CA ASP A 221 16.29 13.39 45.31
C ASP A 221 15.47 12.22 44.72
N PHE A 222 15.25 12.22 43.40
CA PHE A 222 14.54 11.16 42.71
C PHE A 222 15.35 9.85 42.72
N ASP A 223 14.70 8.74 43.10
CA ASP A 223 15.27 7.40 42.97
C ASP A 223 15.16 6.91 41.52
N PHE A 224 16.30 6.76 40.85
CA PHE A 224 16.36 6.29 39.47
C PHE A 224 16.32 4.76 39.33
N SER A 225 16.20 4.04 40.45
CA SER A 225 15.92 2.60 40.43
C SER A 225 14.48 2.33 40.00
N GLY A 226 14.23 1.17 39.38
CA GLY A 226 12.92 0.82 38.85
C GLY A 226 12.92 -0.54 38.16
N SER A 227 11.73 -1.05 37.85
CA SER A 227 11.52 -2.25 37.03
C SER A 227 11.47 -1.87 35.53
N PRO A 228 11.56 -2.85 34.60
CA PRO A 228 11.58 -2.57 33.16
C PRO A 228 10.44 -1.65 32.68
N GLU A 229 9.24 -1.81 33.25
CA GLU A 229 8.05 -1.02 32.94
C GLU A 229 8.16 0.47 33.36
N ASP A 230 9.09 0.83 34.22
CA ASP A 230 9.33 2.22 34.62
C ASP A 230 10.15 3.01 33.60
N PHE A 231 10.71 2.35 32.59
CA PHE A 231 11.57 2.97 31.58
C PHE A 231 10.85 3.20 30.26
N GLU A 232 11.26 4.25 29.57
CA GLU A 232 10.84 4.56 28.21
C GLU A 232 12.04 4.95 27.36
N LEU A 233 11.98 4.62 26.08
CA LEU A 233 12.96 4.97 25.07
C LEU A 233 12.25 5.75 23.96
N ARG A 234 12.71 6.98 23.72
CA ARG A 234 12.22 7.88 22.67
C ARG A 234 13.39 8.64 22.05
N ASP A 235 13.43 8.74 20.72
CA ASP A 235 14.49 9.41 19.96
C ASP A 235 15.92 8.94 20.30
N GLY A 236 16.06 7.69 20.74
CA GLY A 236 17.34 7.13 21.20
C GLY A 236 17.76 7.55 22.60
N LEU A 237 16.87 8.22 23.35
CA LEU A 237 17.07 8.62 24.74
C LEU A 237 16.23 7.75 25.66
N LEU A 238 16.91 7.04 26.55
CA LEU A 238 16.32 6.24 27.61
C LEU A 238 16.08 7.12 28.85
N PHE A 239 14.92 7.00 29.48
CA PHE A 239 14.60 7.74 30.70
C PHE A 239 13.61 6.99 31.59
N HIS A 240 13.55 7.39 32.86
CA HIS A 240 12.56 6.89 33.81
C HIS A 240 11.26 7.70 33.64
N LYS A 241 10.11 7.04 33.45
CA LYS A 241 8.80 7.66 33.13
C LYS A 241 8.38 8.70 34.17
N ASN A 242 8.54 8.35 35.45
CA ASN A 242 8.20 9.21 36.58
C ASN A 242 9.35 10.14 37.03
N GLY A 243 10.49 10.10 36.33
CA GLY A 243 11.68 10.86 36.69
C GLY A 243 11.73 12.27 36.10
N PRO A 244 12.74 13.06 36.49
CA PRO A 244 13.02 14.36 35.90
C PRO A 244 13.19 14.27 34.37
N GLN A 245 12.69 15.26 33.63
CA GLN A 245 12.65 15.26 32.16
C GLN A 245 13.80 16.02 31.50
N GLU A 246 14.69 16.60 32.32
CA GLU A 246 15.87 17.32 31.93
C GLU A 246 16.87 16.42 31.21
N SER A 247 17.67 17.00 30.31
CA SER A 247 18.64 16.25 29.50
C SER A 247 19.66 15.46 30.33
N TRP A 248 20.00 15.93 31.53
CA TRP A 248 20.94 15.23 32.42
C TRP A 248 20.35 13.95 33.05
N ALA A 249 19.03 13.81 33.10
CA ALA A 249 18.30 12.63 33.59
C ALA A 249 18.05 11.59 32.48
N LYS A 250 18.39 11.91 31.23
CA LYS A 250 18.24 11.02 30.07
C LYS A 250 19.58 10.40 29.70
N VAL A 251 19.56 9.14 29.28
CA VAL A 251 20.74 8.38 28.89
C VAL A 251 20.64 8.05 27.41
N ASP A 252 21.67 8.40 26.64
CA ASP A 252 21.78 7.99 25.24
C ASP A 252 21.85 6.45 25.16
N LEU A 253 21.02 5.84 24.32
CA LEU A 253 20.92 4.39 24.18
C LEU A 253 22.28 3.74 23.89
N ALA A 254 23.16 4.40 23.12
CA ALA A 254 24.49 3.88 22.84
C ALA A 254 25.33 3.76 24.13
N GLN A 255 25.11 4.59 25.14
CA GLN A 255 25.81 4.47 26.43
C GLN A 255 25.35 3.22 27.19
N LEU A 256 24.04 2.90 27.16
CA LEU A 256 23.53 1.67 27.74
C LEU A 256 24.11 0.46 26.99
N ILE A 257 24.02 0.46 25.67
CA ILE A 257 24.52 -0.63 24.81
C ILE A 257 26.00 -0.91 25.11
N ARG A 258 26.85 0.12 25.09
CA ARG A 258 28.28 -0.02 25.41
C ARG A 258 28.52 -0.54 26.82
N THR A 259 27.70 -0.12 27.79
CA THR A 259 27.79 -0.60 29.18
C THR A 259 27.46 -2.10 29.28
N VAL A 260 26.59 -2.60 28.42
CA VAL A 260 26.23 -4.03 28.34
C VAL A 260 27.29 -4.82 27.55
N HIS A 261 27.77 -4.30 26.43
CA HIS A 261 28.73 -4.98 25.57
C HIS A 261 30.13 -5.08 26.19
N PHE A 262 30.69 -3.96 26.70
CA PHE A 262 32.07 -3.89 27.19
C PHE A 262 32.20 -4.29 28.66
N ARG A 263 31.77 -5.51 28.98
CA ARG A 263 31.91 -6.10 30.32
C ARG A 263 32.21 -7.58 30.26
N GLN A 264 32.70 -8.13 31.38
CA GLN A 264 32.81 -9.58 31.53
C GLN A 264 31.42 -10.20 31.44
N GLN A 265 31.24 -11.17 30.54
CA GLN A 265 29.93 -11.73 30.17
C GLN A 265 28.97 -10.67 29.60
N GLY A 266 29.48 -9.80 28.73
CA GLY A 266 28.65 -8.88 27.97
C GLY A 266 27.70 -9.61 27.03
N GLU A 267 26.61 -8.94 26.71
CA GLU A 267 25.51 -9.43 25.88
C GLU A 267 25.37 -8.52 24.65
N ILE A 268 24.74 -9.00 23.58
CA ILE A 268 24.41 -8.19 22.40
C ILE A 268 22.90 -7.98 22.33
N PHE A 269 22.47 -6.89 21.72
CA PHE A 269 21.05 -6.63 21.46
C PHE A 269 20.68 -7.09 20.06
N ILE A 270 19.98 -8.22 19.97
CA ILE A 270 19.52 -8.80 18.71
C ILE A 270 18.15 -9.45 18.93
N ALA A 271 17.20 -9.18 18.04
CA ALA A 271 15.89 -9.79 18.08
C ALA A 271 15.44 -10.18 16.67
N SER A 272 14.65 -11.25 16.58
CA SER A 272 14.02 -11.66 15.33
C SER A 272 12.53 -11.92 15.51
N ALA A 273 11.80 -11.81 14.41
CA ALA A 273 10.39 -12.18 14.32
C ALA A 273 10.10 -12.81 12.97
N PHE A 274 9.03 -13.60 12.94
CA PHE A 274 8.52 -14.26 11.75
C PHE A 274 7.00 -14.09 11.79
N TYR A 275 6.52 -13.08 11.10
CA TYR A 275 5.11 -12.70 11.14
C TYR A 275 4.40 -13.34 9.96
N ASP A 276 3.39 -14.16 10.25
CA ASP A 276 2.46 -14.73 9.27
C ASP A 276 1.08 -14.09 9.51
N PRO A 277 0.53 -13.32 8.54
CA PRO A 277 -0.77 -12.67 8.71
C PRO A 277 -1.86 -13.71 8.99
N PRO A 278 -2.91 -13.38 9.78
CA PRO A 278 -3.98 -14.29 10.18
C PRO A 278 -4.95 -14.61 9.02
N THR A 279 -4.42 -15.23 7.97
CA THR A 279 -5.12 -15.57 6.72
C THR A 279 -5.18 -17.08 6.54
N VAL A 280 -6.13 -17.55 5.74
CA VAL A 280 -6.31 -18.99 5.47
C VAL A 280 -6.12 -19.25 3.99
N LEU A 281 -5.36 -20.31 3.67
CA LEU A 281 -5.19 -20.70 2.27
C LEU A 281 -6.58 -21.07 1.70
N PRO A 282 -7.03 -20.43 0.61
CA PRO A 282 -8.36 -20.69 0.09
C PRO A 282 -8.56 -22.12 -0.39
N ASP A 283 -9.81 -22.56 -0.34
CA ASP A 283 -10.25 -23.74 -1.08
C ASP A 283 -10.43 -23.34 -2.55
N TRP A 284 -9.37 -23.50 -3.34
CA TRP A 284 -9.36 -23.16 -4.77
C TRP A 284 -10.42 -23.92 -5.57
N SER A 285 -10.86 -25.09 -5.10
CA SER A 285 -11.93 -25.84 -5.78
C SER A 285 -13.31 -25.18 -5.63
N LYS A 286 -13.47 -24.33 -4.60
CA LYS A 286 -14.70 -23.61 -4.31
C LYS A 286 -14.59 -22.10 -4.55
N GLY A 287 -13.38 -21.57 -4.75
CA GLY A 287 -13.13 -20.13 -4.82
C GLY A 287 -13.50 -19.42 -3.52
N TYR A 288 -13.29 -20.09 -2.38
CA TYR A 288 -13.73 -19.60 -1.07
C TYR A 288 -12.57 -19.58 -0.07
N GLY A 289 -12.37 -18.45 0.62
CA GLY A 289 -11.43 -18.35 1.72
C GLY A 289 -11.02 -16.92 2.08
N HIS A 290 -10.55 -16.75 3.32
CA HIS A 290 -10.03 -15.48 3.84
C HIS A 290 -8.58 -15.25 3.37
N LEU A 291 -8.46 -14.65 2.18
CA LEU A 291 -7.22 -14.46 1.41
C LEU A 291 -6.23 -13.44 1.99
N SER A 292 -6.76 -12.41 2.66
CA SER A 292 -6.01 -11.23 3.08
C SER A 292 -6.46 -10.77 4.46
N ALA A 293 -5.51 -10.39 5.30
CA ALA A 293 -5.79 -9.88 6.65
C ALA A 293 -6.50 -8.52 6.61
N THR A 294 -6.31 -7.76 5.53
CA THR A 294 -7.04 -6.51 5.28
C THR A 294 -7.22 -6.29 3.78
N TYR A 295 -8.21 -5.49 3.42
CA TYR A 295 -8.54 -5.16 2.03
C TYR A 295 -8.44 -3.65 1.85
N ALA A 296 -7.76 -3.26 0.78
CA ALA A 296 -7.72 -1.88 0.32
C ALA A 296 -8.98 -1.61 -0.52
N PHE A 297 -9.57 -0.45 -0.28
CA PHE A 297 -10.72 0.06 -1.02
C PHE A 297 -10.36 1.40 -1.65
N GLY A 298 -11.13 1.81 -2.65
CA GLY A 298 -10.92 3.10 -3.26
C GLY A 298 -11.87 3.37 -4.39
N THR A 299 -11.95 4.64 -4.76
CA THR A 299 -12.70 5.12 -5.91
C THR A 299 -11.82 6.09 -6.68
N GLN A 300 -11.79 5.92 -8.00
CA GLN A 300 -11.18 6.88 -8.90
C GLN A 300 -12.26 7.58 -9.72
N GLY A 301 -12.05 8.86 -9.96
CA GLY A 301 -12.90 9.70 -10.78
C GLY A 301 -12.08 10.37 -11.87
N VAL A 302 -12.66 10.54 -13.05
CA VAL A 302 -11.97 11.17 -14.18
C VAL A 302 -12.93 12.02 -14.98
N GLU A 303 -12.41 13.15 -15.44
CA GLU A 303 -13.06 13.99 -16.44
C GLU A 303 -12.28 13.93 -17.73
N VAL A 304 -12.99 13.73 -18.84
CA VAL A 304 -12.40 13.62 -20.18
C VAL A 304 -13.02 14.60 -21.17
N GLU A 305 -12.27 14.93 -22.21
CA GLU A 305 -12.77 15.52 -23.45
C GLU A 305 -12.45 14.57 -24.60
N VAL A 306 -13.42 14.32 -25.48
CA VAL A 306 -13.28 13.43 -26.63
C VAL A 306 -13.40 14.24 -27.92
N ASP A 307 -12.39 14.17 -28.77
CA ASP A 307 -12.51 14.66 -30.14
C ASP A 307 -13.22 13.60 -30.98
N VAL A 308 -14.48 13.85 -31.34
CA VAL A 308 -15.31 12.90 -32.11
C VAL A 308 -14.85 12.73 -33.56
N ASP A 309 -14.05 13.64 -34.09
CA ASP A 309 -13.57 13.57 -35.48
C ASP A 309 -12.33 12.65 -35.57
N THR A 310 -11.49 12.64 -34.55
CA THR A 310 -10.23 11.85 -34.49
C THR A 310 -10.32 10.62 -33.59
N GLY A 311 -11.21 10.64 -32.61
CA GLY A 311 -11.30 9.68 -31.51
C GLY A 311 -10.34 9.95 -30.36
N ASP A 312 -9.56 11.03 -30.41
CA ASP A 312 -8.57 11.32 -29.37
C ASP A 312 -9.26 11.66 -28.04
N VAL A 313 -8.77 11.04 -26.96
CA VAL A 313 -9.24 11.26 -25.60
C VAL A 313 -8.22 12.09 -24.83
N LYS A 314 -8.65 13.21 -24.30
CA LYS A 314 -7.86 14.05 -23.40
C LYS A 314 -8.37 13.92 -21.96
N ILE A 315 -7.49 13.50 -21.07
CA ILE A 315 -7.77 13.54 -19.63
C ILE A 315 -7.66 14.99 -19.15
N LEU A 316 -8.73 15.50 -18.53
CA LEU A 316 -8.80 16.87 -18.03
C LEU A 316 -8.45 16.97 -16.55
N ARG A 317 -8.87 15.98 -15.75
CA ARG A 317 -8.50 15.80 -14.34
C ARG A 317 -8.74 14.37 -13.89
N MET A 318 -8.00 13.94 -12.87
CA MET A 318 -8.28 12.70 -12.15
C MET A 318 -8.34 12.95 -10.64
N VAL A 319 -9.21 12.21 -9.97
CA VAL A 319 -9.29 12.10 -8.53
C VAL A 319 -9.02 10.65 -8.17
N ALA A 320 -8.13 10.40 -7.22
CA ALA A 320 -7.84 9.07 -6.73
C ALA A 320 -7.94 9.03 -5.21
N CYS A 321 -9.06 8.47 -4.73
CA CYS A 321 -9.34 8.31 -3.32
C CYS A 321 -9.15 6.85 -2.91
N HIS A 322 -8.28 6.60 -1.94
CA HIS A 322 -8.00 5.25 -1.45
C HIS A 322 -8.10 5.19 0.07
N ASP A 323 -8.74 4.14 0.56
CA ASP A 323 -8.63 3.69 1.94
C ASP A 323 -7.30 2.95 2.09
N VAL A 324 -6.40 3.57 2.85
CA VAL A 324 -5.04 3.09 3.06
C VAL A 324 -4.81 2.63 4.49
N GLY A 325 -5.87 2.55 5.31
CA GLY A 325 -5.72 2.56 6.76
C GLY A 325 -4.87 3.76 7.15
N ARG A 326 -3.86 3.58 7.98
CA ARG A 326 -2.94 4.66 8.32
C ARG A 326 -1.86 4.93 7.26
N VAL A 327 -1.59 6.21 6.99
CA VAL A 327 -0.49 6.64 6.13
C VAL A 327 0.85 6.51 6.89
N LEU A 328 1.67 5.52 6.52
CA LEU A 328 3.04 5.40 7.06
C LEU A 328 3.97 6.48 6.51
N ASN A 329 3.90 6.75 5.21
CA ASN A 329 4.74 7.71 4.53
C ASN A 329 3.99 8.40 3.39
N PRO A 330 3.60 9.67 3.56
CA PRO A 330 2.81 10.38 2.57
C PRO A 330 3.50 10.50 1.21
N LYS A 331 4.84 10.62 1.17
CA LYS A 331 5.58 10.83 -0.08
C LYS A 331 5.65 9.57 -0.93
N THR A 332 5.98 8.43 -0.31
CA THR A 332 6.05 7.16 -1.05
C THR A 332 4.65 6.70 -1.45
N LEU A 333 3.65 6.92 -0.59
CA LEU A 333 2.24 6.66 -0.92
C LEU A 333 1.78 7.48 -2.13
N ALA A 334 2.03 8.79 -2.14
CA ALA A 334 1.69 9.63 -3.29
C ALA A 334 2.39 9.15 -4.57
N GLY A 335 3.69 8.83 -4.49
CA GLY A 335 4.45 8.27 -5.61
C GLY A 335 3.86 6.96 -6.14
N GLN A 336 3.41 6.06 -5.24
CA GLN A 336 2.74 4.81 -5.62
C GLN A 336 1.45 5.08 -6.40
N CYS A 337 0.62 6.03 -5.95
CA CYS A 337 -0.61 6.41 -6.65
C CYS A 337 -0.33 7.05 -8.00
N TYR A 338 0.62 7.98 -8.11
CA TYR A 338 0.98 8.58 -9.40
C TYR A 338 1.45 7.54 -10.42
N GLY A 339 2.32 6.62 -10.01
CA GLY A 339 2.77 5.55 -10.87
C GLY A 339 1.65 4.60 -11.27
N ALA A 340 0.67 4.36 -10.38
CA ALA A 340 -0.47 3.50 -10.66
C ALA A 340 -1.43 4.13 -11.67
N LEU A 341 -1.72 5.43 -11.53
CA LEU A 341 -2.53 6.20 -12.47
C LEU A 341 -1.86 6.27 -13.85
N ALA A 342 -0.54 6.46 -13.91
CA ALA A 342 0.19 6.44 -15.17
C ALA A 342 0.08 5.08 -15.87
N GLN A 343 0.32 3.98 -15.15
CA GLN A 343 0.15 2.63 -15.69
C GLN A 343 -1.30 2.36 -16.10
N GLY A 344 -2.27 2.84 -15.33
CA GLY A 344 -3.68 2.70 -15.62
C GLY A 344 -4.10 3.46 -16.86
N LEU A 345 -3.59 4.68 -17.06
CA LEU A 345 -3.80 5.46 -18.26
C LEU A 345 -3.28 4.73 -19.50
N GLY A 346 -2.06 4.18 -19.40
CA GLY A 346 -1.44 3.36 -20.44
C GLY A 346 -2.29 2.15 -20.81
N TYR A 347 -2.64 1.34 -19.81
CA TYR A 347 -3.53 0.19 -19.93
C TYR A 347 -4.89 0.55 -20.55
N SER A 348 -5.41 1.74 -20.26
CA SER A 348 -6.73 2.18 -20.72
C SER A 348 -6.73 2.64 -22.18
N LEU A 349 -5.71 3.37 -22.62
CA LEU A 349 -5.76 4.14 -23.87
C LEU A 349 -4.70 3.75 -24.92
N TYR A 350 -3.57 3.15 -24.52
CA TYR A 350 -2.39 3.08 -25.39
C TYR A 350 -1.74 1.69 -25.49
N GLU A 351 -1.67 0.96 -24.39
CA GLU A 351 -0.81 -0.23 -24.28
C GLU A 351 -1.53 -1.49 -24.79
N GLU A 352 -0.99 -2.08 -25.85
CA GLU A 352 -1.46 -3.35 -26.42
C GLU A 352 -0.26 -4.17 -26.91
N VAL A 353 -0.19 -5.44 -26.55
CA VAL A 353 0.81 -6.36 -27.12
C VAL A 353 0.21 -7.01 -28.36
N LEU A 354 0.73 -6.65 -29.52
CA LEU A 354 0.27 -7.19 -30.80
C LEU A 354 1.00 -8.48 -31.11
N THR A 355 0.26 -9.55 -31.40
CA THR A 355 0.83 -10.85 -31.75
C THR A 355 0.25 -11.39 -33.04
N GLU A 356 1.11 -11.96 -33.89
CA GLU A 356 0.71 -12.69 -35.10
C GLU A 356 1.53 -13.98 -35.19
N GLU A 357 0.85 -15.13 -35.27
CA GLU A 357 1.48 -16.46 -35.31
C GLU A 357 2.55 -16.68 -34.21
N GLY A 358 2.27 -16.19 -33.00
CA GLY A 358 3.18 -16.30 -31.85
C GLY A 358 4.33 -15.28 -31.82
N ARG A 359 4.46 -14.43 -32.84
CA ARG A 359 5.45 -13.35 -32.89
C ARG A 359 4.86 -12.05 -32.34
N VAL A 360 5.58 -11.41 -31.42
CA VAL A 360 5.28 -10.04 -30.97
C VAL A 360 5.63 -9.05 -32.09
N LEU A 361 4.64 -8.29 -32.55
CA LEU A 361 4.78 -7.33 -33.65
C LEU A 361 5.33 -5.98 -33.20
N ASN A 362 5.12 -5.59 -31.94
CA ASN A 362 5.59 -4.33 -31.37
C ASN A 362 6.54 -4.52 -30.16
N PRO A 363 7.69 -5.20 -30.31
CA PRO A 363 8.59 -5.56 -29.21
C PRO A 363 9.46 -4.38 -28.71
N SER A 364 9.09 -3.13 -29.02
CA SER A 364 9.85 -1.94 -28.65
C SER A 364 8.92 -0.80 -28.24
N PHE A 365 9.43 0.14 -27.44
CA PHE A 365 8.67 1.31 -26.98
C PHE A 365 8.35 2.35 -28.06
N THR A 366 8.71 2.09 -29.33
CA THR A 366 8.23 2.90 -30.45
C THR A 366 6.76 2.62 -30.73
N ASP A 367 6.39 1.34 -30.74
CA ASP A 367 5.07 0.86 -31.14
C ASP A 367 4.25 0.32 -29.96
N TYR A 368 4.90 -0.12 -28.87
CA TYR A 368 4.27 -0.33 -27.57
C TYR A 368 4.30 0.99 -26.79
N LYS A 369 3.20 1.73 -26.86
CA LYS A 369 3.13 3.12 -26.41
C LYS A 369 2.83 3.21 -24.92
N ILE A 370 3.86 3.52 -24.15
CA ILE A 370 3.70 3.92 -22.74
C ILE A 370 3.41 5.43 -22.64
N PRO A 371 2.56 5.87 -21.69
CA PRO A 371 2.32 7.30 -21.46
C PRO A 371 3.63 8.05 -21.15
N THR A 372 3.77 9.24 -21.70
CA THR A 372 4.87 10.15 -21.35
C THR A 372 4.42 11.18 -20.31
N ALA A 373 5.33 12.05 -19.89
CA ALA A 373 5.00 13.17 -19.01
C ALA A 373 3.98 14.15 -19.62
N VAL A 374 3.84 14.19 -20.95
CA VAL A 374 2.85 15.03 -21.63
C VAL A 374 1.44 14.50 -21.39
N GLU A 375 1.24 13.18 -21.57
CA GLU A 375 -0.06 12.54 -21.35
C GLU A 375 -0.47 12.60 -19.87
N MET A 376 0.49 12.59 -18.94
CA MET A 376 0.25 12.79 -17.50
C MET A 376 0.15 14.26 -17.06
N GLY A 377 0.20 15.20 -18.01
CA GLY A 377 0.23 16.65 -17.77
C GLY A 377 -1.11 17.27 -17.34
N PHE A 378 -1.88 16.60 -16.50
CA PHE A 378 -3.19 17.04 -16.01
C PHE A 378 -3.25 17.08 -14.46
N PRO A 379 -4.18 17.86 -13.86
CA PRO A 379 -4.38 17.88 -12.42
C PRO A 379 -4.79 16.51 -11.85
N ILE A 380 -4.12 16.09 -10.78
CA ILE A 380 -4.42 14.86 -10.05
C ILE A 380 -4.64 15.19 -8.57
N ASP A 381 -5.86 14.93 -8.09
CA ASP A 381 -6.21 15.01 -6.68
C ASP A 381 -6.04 13.65 -6.01
N LEU A 382 -5.04 13.52 -5.14
CA LEU A 382 -4.88 12.34 -4.29
C LEU A 382 -5.57 12.56 -2.94
N VAL A 383 -6.39 11.58 -2.53
CA VAL A 383 -7.09 11.59 -1.24
C VAL A 383 -6.87 10.25 -0.55
N PHE A 384 -6.51 10.31 0.73
CA PHE A 384 -6.29 9.14 1.56
C PHE A 384 -7.31 9.12 2.69
N VAL A 385 -8.07 8.02 2.78
CA VAL A 385 -8.99 7.73 3.88
C VAL A 385 -8.25 6.85 4.87
N GLU A 386 -8.27 7.24 6.15
CA GLU A 386 -7.59 6.53 7.22
C GLU A 386 -8.58 5.84 8.15
N THR A 387 -8.79 4.53 7.95
CA THR A 387 -9.72 3.72 8.76
C THR A 387 -9.07 3.00 9.95
N ASP A 388 -7.75 3.13 10.13
CA ASP A 388 -6.95 2.44 11.16
C ASP A 388 -7.25 0.93 11.28
N ASP A 389 -6.69 0.13 10.37
CA ASP A 389 -6.91 -1.31 10.33
C ASP A 389 -6.22 -2.07 11.47
N GLU A 390 -6.96 -2.94 12.18
CA GLU A 390 -6.44 -3.63 13.36
C GLU A 390 -5.24 -4.56 13.11
N PHE A 391 -5.12 -5.12 11.89
CA PHE A 391 -4.04 -6.02 11.52
C PHE A 391 -2.86 -5.28 10.88
N GLY A 392 -3.08 -4.03 10.49
CA GLY A 392 -2.10 -3.18 9.83
C GLY A 392 -0.94 -2.77 10.75
N PRO A 393 0.30 -2.69 10.24
CA PRO A 393 1.37 -2.08 11.02
C PRO A 393 1.00 -0.62 11.28
N PHE A 394 0.83 -0.30 12.57
CA PHE A 394 0.30 0.98 13.06
C PHE A 394 -1.10 1.36 12.55
N GLY A 395 -1.87 0.44 11.97
CA GLY A 395 -3.17 0.74 11.36
C GLY A 395 -3.17 0.77 9.82
N SER A 396 -2.03 0.55 9.16
CA SER A 396 -1.88 0.74 7.71
C SER A 396 -2.31 -0.45 6.85
N LYS A 397 -2.69 -0.19 5.60
CA LYS A 397 -2.99 -1.20 4.58
C LYS A 397 -1.97 -1.17 3.44
N GLY A 398 -1.89 -2.25 2.68
CA GLY A 398 -1.11 -2.38 1.47
C GLY A 398 -1.74 -1.62 0.30
N VAL A 399 -0.93 -0.81 -0.38
CA VAL A 399 -1.35 0.14 -1.43
C VAL A 399 -0.56 0.00 -2.74
N GLY A 400 0.21 -1.09 -2.85
CA GLY A 400 1.09 -1.33 -3.99
C GLY A 400 0.33 -1.46 -5.30
N GLU A 401 -0.79 -2.16 -5.34
CA GLU A 401 -1.58 -2.45 -6.54
C GLU A 401 -2.93 -1.72 -6.65
N PRO A 402 -3.66 -1.40 -5.56
CA PRO A 402 -4.99 -0.81 -5.62
C PRO A 402 -5.10 0.40 -6.55
N GLY A 403 -4.08 1.27 -6.57
CA GLY A 403 -4.10 2.50 -7.37
C GLY A 403 -4.26 2.32 -8.89
N LEU A 404 -4.09 1.11 -9.43
CA LEU A 404 -4.24 0.84 -10.87
C LEU A 404 -5.65 0.35 -11.22
N VAL A 405 -6.29 -0.37 -10.30
CA VAL A 405 -7.44 -1.23 -10.59
C VAL A 405 -8.65 -0.50 -11.19
N PRO A 406 -9.13 0.62 -10.63
CA PRO A 406 -10.33 1.28 -11.14
C PRO A 406 -10.04 2.27 -12.27
N THR A 407 -8.79 2.46 -12.69
CA THR A 407 -8.43 3.53 -13.64
C THR A 407 -9.13 3.35 -14.98
N ALA A 408 -9.05 2.16 -15.57
CA ALA A 408 -9.67 1.89 -16.86
C ALA A 408 -11.19 2.08 -16.83
N PRO A 409 -11.96 1.43 -15.94
CA PRO A 409 -13.41 1.60 -15.95
C PRO A 409 -13.84 3.04 -15.69
N ALA A 410 -13.12 3.80 -14.85
CA ALA A 410 -13.42 5.22 -14.65
C ALA A 410 -13.29 6.00 -15.97
N ILE A 411 -12.20 5.78 -16.72
CA ILE A 411 -11.96 6.43 -18.03
C ILE A 411 -13.05 6.06 -19.02
N ALA A 412 -13.44 4.80 -19.08
CA ALA A 412 -14.46 4.36 -20.02
C ALA A 412 -15.87 4.83 -19.69
N ASN A 413 -16.20 4.89 -18.40
CA ASN A 413 -17.46 5.49 -17.94
C ASN A 413 -17.49 6.98 -18.33
N ALA A 414 -16.36 7.69 -18.23
CA ALA A 414 -16.25 9.10 -18.64
C ALA A 414 -16.34 9.30 -20.16
N ILE A 415 -15.72 8.40 -20.95
CA ILE A 415 -15.85 8.43 -22.42
C ILE A 415 -17.30 8.17 -22.80
N TYR A 416 -17.95 7.17 -22.21
CA TYR A 416 -19.36 6.88 -22.44
C TYR A 416 -20.25 8.10 -22.13
N ASP A 417 -20.03 8.75 -20.99
CA ASP A 417 -20.73 9.98 -20.60
C ASP A 417 -20.52 11.13 -21.60
N ALA A 418 -19.33 11.21 -22.22
CA ALA A 418 -18.97 12.27 -23.15
C ALA A 418 -19.62 12.11 -24.54
N ILE A 419 -19.75 10.88 -25.04
CA ILE A 419 -20.14 10.61 -26.45
C ILE A 419 -21.36 9.69 -26.62
N GLY A 420 -21.88 9.08 -25.55
CA GLY A 420 -23.03 8.18 -25.61
C GLY A 420 -22.77 6.80 -26.24
N VAL A 421 -21.50 6.48 -26.52
CA VAL A 421 -21.07 5.24 -27.17
C VAL A 421 -20.15 4.47 -26.22
N ARG A 422 -20.47 3.21 -25.96
CA ARG A 422 -19.68 2.34 -25.07
C ARG A 422 -18.63 1.59 -25.87
N ILE A 423 -17.37 1.68 -25.44
CA ILE A 423 -16.28 0.83 -25.94
C ILE A 423 -16.07 -0.33 -24.96
N TYR A 424 -16.11 -1.56 -25.48
CA TYR A 424 -16.04 -2.79 -24.67
C TYR A 424 -14.65 -3.46 -24.67
N ASP A 425 -13.73 -2.96 -25.50
CA ASP A 425 -12.45 -3.61 -25.77
C ASP A 425 -11.27 -2.67 -25.50
N LEU A 426 -10.44 -3.01 -24.52
CA LEU A 426 -9.23 -2.26 -24.16
C LEU A 426 -8.06 -2.60 -25.10
N PRO A 427 -7.11 -1.67 -25.30
CA PRO A 427 -7.19 -0.26 -24.96
C PRO A 427 -8.24 0.47 -25.81
N ILE A 428 -8.80 1.56 -25.29
CA ILE A 428 -9.80 2.42 -25.95
C ILE A 428 -9.07 3.34 -26.95
N THR A 429 -8.68 2.78 -28.08
CA THR A 429 -7.93 3.52 -29.10
C THR A 429 -8.82 4.53 -29.84
N PRO A 430 -8.24 5.61 -30.40
CA PRO A 430 -8.98 6.57 -31.22
C PRO A 430 -9.73 5.90 -32.38
N GLN A 431 -9.15 4.88 -33.00
CA GLN A 431 -9.77 4.12 -34.08
C GLN A 431 -11.05 3.41 -33.64
N LYS A 432 -11.05 2.81 -32.43
CA LYS A 432 -12.24 2.16 -31.86
C LYS A 432 -13.34 3.17 -31.56
N ILE A 433 -12.98 4.36 -31.07
CA ILE A 433 -13.95 5.44 -30.80
C ILE A 433 -14.61 5.92 -32.10
N VAL A 434 -13.82 6.26 -33.12
CA VAL A 434 -14.37 6.75 -34.41
C VAL A 434 -15.23 5.69 -35.08
N ALA A 435 -14.83 4.41 -35.03
CA ALA A 435 -15.62 3.31 -35.56
C ALA A 435 -16.98 3.20 -34.84
N ALA A 436 -16.97 3.22 -33.50
CA ALA A 436 -18.17 3.06 -32.71
C ALA A 436 -19.14 4.25 -32.84
N ILE A 437 -18.64 5.50 -32.97
CA ILE A 437 -19.47 6.68 -33.27
C ILE A 437 -20.17 6.50 -34.63
N LYS A 438 -19.43 6.10 -35.68
CA LYS A 438 -20.00 5.91 -37.02
C LYS A 438 -21.07 4.82 -37.08
N GLU A 439 -20.98 3.81 -36.22
CA GLU A 439 -21.97 2.74 -36.13
C GLU A 439 -23.30 3.20 -35.51
N GLN A 440 -23.28 4.22 -34.64
CA GLN A 440 -24.50 4.77 -34.04
C GLN A 440 -25.27 5.76 -34.95
N GLY A 441 -24.66 6.25 -36.03
CA GLY A 441 -25.24 7.24 -36.94
C GLY A 441 -24.72 8.65 -36.69
#